data_AF-X1VEH5-F1
#
_entry.id   AF-X1VEH5-F1
#
_cell.length_a   1.000
_cell.length_b   1.000
_cell.length_c   1.000
_cell.angle_alpha   90.00
_cell.angle_beta   90.00
_cell.angle_gamma   90.00
#
_symmetry.space_group_name_H-M   'P 1'
#
loop_
_entity.id
_entity.type
_entity.pdbx_description
1 polymer ?
#
loop_
_entity_poly.entity_id
_entity_poly.type
_entity_poly.pdbx_seq_one_letter_code
_entity_poly.pdbx_strand_id
1 'polypeptide(L)'
;VLDQEVFVVTGVNLDVLPPSALAGIDTRCRGQLSTTSRTAMGSLSSSNIVAVARDDIMAAGFVDGGVGFSASFGESPAIGMEYLAIIATNDFFVAVQGTNNVGATAMTGKLYGYRAVADAATFAALTQSELLSA
;
A
#
# COMPACT_ATOMS: atom_id res chain seq x y z
N VAL A 1 -9.97 -14.82 16.26
CA VAL A 1 -10.89 -13.82 16.84
C VAL A 1 -10.01 -12.97 17.71
N LEU A 2 -9.80 -11.70 17.35
CA LEU A 2 -9.05 -10.77 18.21
C LEU A 2 -9.95 -10.45 19.40
N ASP A 3 -9.41 -10.56 20.62
CA ASP A 3 -10.12 -10.29 21.88
C ASP A 3 -10.35 -8.78 22.05
N GLN A 4 -11.10 -8.17 21.13
CA GLN A 4 -11.30 -6.72 20.97
C GLN A 4 -10.02 -5.93 20.72
N GLU A 5 -8.98 -6.61 20.27
CA GLU A 5 -7.71 -5.98 19.94
C GLU A 5 -7.70 -5.51 18.48
N VAL A 6 -7.09 -4.35 18.28
CA VAL A 6 -6.85 -3.78 16.95
C VAL A 6 -5.38 -3.39 16.82
N PHE A 7 -4.88 -3.38 15.60
CA PHE A 7 -3.54 -2.87 15.32
C PHE A 7 -3.65 -1.41 14.83
N VAL A 8 -3.08 -0.49 15.59
CA VAL A 8 -3.02 0.93 15.24
C VAL A 8 -1.74 1.18 14.46
N VAL A 9 -1.88 1.53 13.18
CA VAL A 9 -0.76 1.81 12.28
C VAL A 9 -0.29 3.23 12.49
N THR A 10 0.94 3.42 12.94
CA THR A 10 1.56 4.74 13.12
C THR A 10 2.53 5.08 12.01
N GLY A 11 2.88 4.14 11.13
CA GLY A 11 3.69 4.43 9.98
C GLY A 11 3.83 3.25 9.03
N VAL A 12 4.09 3.56 7.77
CA VAL A 12 4.35 2.57 6.71
C VAL A 12 5.45 3.07 5.81
N ASN A 13 6.45 2.22 5.60
CA ASN A 13 7.41 2.38 4.51
C ASN A 13 7.24 1.21 3.55
N LEU A 14 7.08 1.49 2.26
CA LEU A 14 7.07 0.51 1.19
C LEU A 14 8.14 0.91 0.17
N ASP A 15 8.94 -0.07 -0.24
CA ASP A 15 10.03 0.09 -1.20
C ASP A 15 9.87 -0.97 -2.30
N VAL A 16 9.70 -0.51 -3.54
CA VAL A 16 9.51 -1.36 -4.71
C VAL A 16 10.80 -1.45 -5.50
N LEU A 17 11.08 -2.62 -6.09
CA LEU A 17 12.20 -2.71 -7.02
C LEU A 17 11.99 -1.76 -8.20
N PRO A 18 13.06 -1.10 -8.70
CA PRO A 18 12.96 -0.20 -9.82
C PRO A 18 12.46 -0.95 -11.08
N PRO A 19 11.64 -0.30 -11.92
CA PRO A 19 11.16 -0.88 -13.17
C PRO A 19 12.29 -1.07 -14.20
N SER A 20 12.08 -1.99 -15.15
CA SER A 20 13.07 -2.28 -16.20
C SER A 20 13.21 -1.09 -17.15
N ALA A 21 14.41 -0.57 -17.36
CA ALA A 21 14.64 0.49 -18.35
C ALA A 21 14.68 -0.12 -19.76
N LEU A 22 13.57 0.02 -20.50
CA LEU A 22 13.41 -0.52 -21.86
C LEU A 22 13.11 0.61 -22.85
N ALA A 23 13.81 0.62 -23.98
CA ALA A 23 13.56 1.58 -25.04
C ALA A 23 12.16 1.42 -25.63
N GLY A 24 11.43 2.53 -25.77
CA GLY A 24 10.10 2.56 -26.40
C GLY A 24 8.96 1.91 -25.61
N ILE A 25 9.21 1.42 -24.39
CA ILE A 25 8.23 0.65 -23.61
C ILE A 25 8.07 1.27 -22.22
N ASP A 26 6.85 1.69 -21.89
CA ASP A 26 6.53 2.09 -20.53
C ASP A 26 6.59 0.88 -19.58
N THR A 27 7.36 1.01 -18.52
CA THR A 27 7.52 -0.01 -17.48
C THR A 27 7.17 0.56 -16.11
N ARG A 28 6.62 -0.26 -15.23
CA ARG A 28 6.10 0.20 -13.93
C ARG A 28 6.27 -0.86 -12.84
N CYS A 29 6.50 -0.41 -11.62
CA CYS A 29 6.46 -1.21 -10.40
C CYS A 29 5.52 -0.52 -9.41
N ARG A 30 4.50 -1.25 -8.94
CA ARG A 30 3.53 -0.75 -7.96
C ARG A 30 3.45 -1.70 -6.78
N GLY A 31 3.35 -1.13 -5.59
CA GLY A 31 3.18 -1.83 -4.33
C GLY A 31 2.02 -1.25 -3.55
N GLN A 32 1.33 -2.07 -2.76
CA GLN A 32 0.28 -1.59 -1.87
C GLN A 32 0.17 -2.43 -0.59
N LEU A 33 -0.37 -1.78 0.44
CA LEU A 33 -0.86 -2.39 1.66
C LEU A 33 -2.37 -2.07 1.79
N SER A 34 -3.20 -3.09 2.00
CA SER A 34 -4.65 -2.95 2.11
C SER A 34 -5.24 -3.77 3.26
N THR A 35 -6.32 -3.28 3.86
CA THR A 35 -7.06 -4.01 4.91
C THR A 35 -7.95 -5.12 4.35
N THR A 36 -8.29 -5.06 3.06
CA THR A 36 -9.08 -6.10 2.38
C THR A 36 -8.32 -6.74 1.22
N SER A 37 -8.69 -7.97 0.87
CA SER A 37 -8.09 -8.69 -0.26
C SER A 37 -8.59 -8.12 -1.58
N ARG A 38 -7.70 -8.05 -2.57
CA ARG A 38 -7.99 -7.42 -3.87
C ARG A 38 -7.31 -8.18 -4.99
N THR A 39 -7.95 -8.22 -6.15
CA THR A 39 -7.39 -8.80 -7.38
C THR A 39 -6.64 -7.79 -8.24
N ALA A 40 -6.81 -6.49 -7.98
CA ALA A 40 -6.17 -5.41 -8.71
C ALA A 40 -5.56 -4.36 -7.76
N MET A 41 -4.56 -3.63 -8.28
CA MET A 41 -3.95 -2.49 -7.59
C MET A 41 -4.95 -1.36 -7.39
N GLY A 42 -5.11 -0.93 -6.13
CA GLY A 42 -5.90 0.22 -5.72
C GLY A 42 -5.09 1.52 -5.73
N SER A 43 -5.67 2.53 -5.10
CA SER A 43 -5.01 3.82 -4.86
C SER A 43 -5.50 4.41 -3.53
N LEU A 44 -4.83 5.45 -3.05
CA LEU A 44 -5.18 6.14 -1.81
C LEU A 44 -6.59 6.78 -1.83
N SER A 45 -7.28 6.80 -2.97
CA SER A 45 -8.70 7.20 -3.03
C SER A 45 -9.65 6.19 -2.37
N SER A 46 -9.20 4.96 -2.17
CA SER A 46 -9.98 3.90 -1.54
C SER A 46 -9.64 3.82 -0.05
N SER A 47 -10.65 3.81 0.82
CA SER A 47 -10.47 3.85 2.29
C SER A 47 -9.77 2.62 2.87
N ASN A 48 -9.81 1.49 2.16
CA ASN A 48 -9.14 0.25 2.54
C ASN A 48 -7.67 0.17 2.10
N ILE A 49 -7.13 1.19 1.41
CA ILE A 49 -5.72 1.26 1.03
C ILE A 49 -4.97 2.10 2.07
N VAL A 50 -4.07 1.46 2.81
CA VAL A 50 -3.27 2.10 3.86
C VAL A 50 -2.07 2.82 3.27
N ALA A 51 -1.41 2.20 2.27
CA ALA A 51 -0.23 2.76 1.64
C ALA A 51 -0.05 2.23 0.22
N VAL A 52 0.65 3.03 -0.60
CA VAL A 52 1.06 2.67 -1.96
C VAL A 52 2.49 3.11 -2.21
N ALA A 53 3.23 2.34 -3.00
CA ALA A 53 4.51 2.72 -3.58
C ALA A 53 4.43 2.58 -5.09
N ARG A 54 5.06 3.49 -5.84
CA ARG A 54 4.99 3.49 -7.30
C ARG A 54 6.23 4.12 -7.91
N ASP A 55 6.83 3.36 -8.81
CA ASP A 55 7.86 3.81 -9.74
C ASP A 55 7.45 3.48 -11.17
N ASP A 56 7.64 4.44 -12.08
CA ASP A 56 7.33 4.32 -13.49
C ASP A 56 8.49 4.83 -14.35
N ILE A 57 8.68 4.22 -15.50
CA ILE A 57 9.46 4.79 -16.61
C ILE A 57 8.48 5.02 -17.75
N MET A 58 8.37 6.28 -18.19
CA MET A 58 7.66 6.66 -19.40
C MET A 58 8.67 6.71 -20.55
N ALA A 59 8.69 5.68 -21.39
CA ALA A 59 9.61 5.53 -22.51
C ALA A 59 8.88 5.34 -23.86
N ALA A 60 7.56 5.16 -23.85
CA ALA A 60 6.76 5.10 -25.08
C ALA A 60 6.93 6.39 -25.89
N GLY A 61 7.36 6.24 -27.15
CA GLY A 61 7.67 7.36 -28.05
C GLY A 61 9.12 7.84 -28.01
N PHE A 62 9.96 7.32 -27.11
CA PHE A 62 11.41 7.54 -27.11
C PHE A 62 12.13 6.36 -27.77
N VAL A 63 13.14 6.65 -28.60
CA VAL A 63 13.91 5.63 -29.33
C VAL A 63 14.97 4.97 -28.45
N ASP A 64 15.65 5.75 -27.60
CA ASP A 64 16.69 5.27 -26.69
C ASP A 64 16.70 6.14 -25.42
N GLY A 65 15.59 6.11 -24.69
CA GLY A 65 15.42 6.91 -23.49
C GLY A 65 14.07 6.71 -22.81
N GLY A 66 13.91 7.37 -21.67
CA GLY A 66 12.67 7.41 -20.90
C GLY A 66 12.80 8.37 -19.72
N VAL A 67 11.66 8.80 -19.20
CA VAL A 67 11.60 9.66 -18.01
C VAL A 67 11.12 8.82 -16.82
N GLY A 68 11.95 8.77 -15.78
CA GLY A 68 11.60 8.11 -14.52
C GLY A 68 10.71 9.00 -13.66
N PHE A 69 9.66 8.41 -13.09
CA PHE A 69 8.82 9.01 -12.07
C PHE A 69 8.79 8.08 -10.86
N SER A 70 9.03 8.64 -9.68
CA SER A 70 8.86 7.95 -8.41
C SER A 70 7.90 8.73 -7.53
N ALA A 71 7.03 8.01 -6.82
CA ALA A 71 6.14 8.58 -5.83
C ALA A 71 6.38 7.86 -4.49
N SER A 72 7.05 8.55 -3.58
CA SER A 72 7.13 8.14 -2.18
C SER A 72 6.24 9.04 -1.33
N PHE A 73 5.41 8.43 -0.49
CA PHE A 73 4.60 9.15 0.49
C PHE A 73 5.30 9.12 1.84
N GLY A 74 5.02 10.13 2.67
CA GLY A 74 5.60 10.21 4.02
C GLY A 74 5.27 8.94 4.82
N GLU A 75 6.28 8.39 5.49
CA GLU A 75 6.17 7.15 6.26
C GLU A 75 5.43 7.34 7.60
N SER A 76 5.13 8.60 7.95
CA SER A 76 4.51 9.01 9.21
C SER A 76 3.15 9.66 8.96
N PRO A 77 2.26 9.70 9.98
CA PRO A 77 0.98 10.38 9.88
C PRO A 77 1.18 11.87 9.62
N ALA A 78 0.20 12.50 8.99
CA ALA A 78 0.22 13.95 8.78
C ALA A 78 0.21 14.70 10.12
N ILE A 79 0.74 15.93 10.14
CA ILE A 79 0.78 16.76 11.34
C ILE A 79 -0.63 16.93 11.90
N GLY A 80 -0.81 16.58 13.18
CA GLY A 80 -2.09 16.62 13.89
C GLY A 80 -2.87 15.30 13.88
N MET A 81 -2.40 14.28 13.15
CA MET A 81 -2.93 12.91 13.22
C MET A 81 -2.02 12.02 14.06
N GLU A 82 -2.62 11.15 14.88
CA GLU A 82 -1.90 10.25 15.77
C GLU A 82 -1.61 8.89 15.11
N TYR A 83 -2.39 8.50 14.10
CA TYR A 83 -2.27 7.25 13.36
C TYR A 83 -2.61 7.42 11.88
N LEU A 84 -2.15 6.46 11.06
CA LEU A 84 -2.43 6.39 9.62
C LEU A 84 -3.68 5.55 9.33
N ALA A 85 -3.79 4.38 9.97
CA ALA A 85 -4.91 3.46 9.82
C ALA A 85 -5.10 2.63 11.09
N ILE A 86 -6.28 2.03 11.23
CA ILE A 86 -6.56 0.97 12.19
C ILE A 86 -6.84 -0.30 11.38
N ILE A 87 -6.33 -1.43 11.84
CA ILE A 87 -6.61 -2.76 11.29
C ILE A 87 -7.29 -3.55 12.40
N ALA A 88 -8.57 -3.83 12.23
CA ALA A 88 -9.41 -4.52 13.19
C ALA A 88 -9.67 -6.00 12.83
N THR A 89 -9.32 -6.42 11.61
CA THR A 89 -9.39 -7.82 11.18
C THR A 89 -8.11 -8.62 11.51
N ASN A 90 -8.19 -9.95 11.35
CA ASN A 90 -7.01 -10.82 11.52
C ASN A 90 -5.95 -10.60 10.44
N ASP A 91 -6.36 -10.17 9.25
CA ASP A 91 -5.55 -10.23 8.05
C ASP A 91 -5.53 -8.86 7.37
N PHE A 92 -4.34 -8.49 6.90
CA PHE A 92 -4.13 -7.43 5.94
C PHE A 92 -3.32 -7.98 4.77
N PHE A 93 -3.40 -7.29 3.64
CA PHE A 93 -2.92 -7.81 2.36
C PHE A 93 -1.86 -6.90 1.80
N VAL A 94 -0.78 -7.51 1.34
CA VAL A 94 0.34 -6.86 0.68
C VAL A 94 0.38 -7.39 -0.75
N ALA A 95 0.51 -6.48 -1.72
CA ALA A 95 0.59 -6.88 -3.12
C ALA A 95 1.57 -6.00 -3.88
N VAL A 96 2.18 -6.61 -4.90
CA VAL A 96 3.13 -5.96 -5.81
C VAL A 96 2.79 -6.34 -7.24
N GLN A 97 2.87 -5.38 -8.14
CA GLN A 97 2.59 -5.57 -9.55
C GLN A 97 3.69 -4.90 -10.39
N GLY A 98 4.30 -5.69 -11.28
CA GLY A 98 5.11 -5.19 -12.38
C GLY A 98 4.26 -5.04 -13.65
N THR A 99 4.55 -4.04 -14.48
CA THR A 99 4.00 -3.89 -15.84
C THR A 99 5.14 -3.79 -16.83
N ASN A 100 5.14 -4.66 -17.85
CA ASN A 100 6.15 -4.72 -18.92
C ASN A 100 7.61 -4.89 -18.46
N ASN A 101 7.85 -5.41 -17.25
CA ASN A 101 9.20 -5.67 -16.75
C ASN A 101 9.75 -7.00 -17.28
N VAL A 102 11.06 -7.06 -17.50
CA VAL A 102 11.76 -8.29 -17.98
C VAL A 102 12.00 -9.28 -16.83
N GLY A 103 12.14 -8.76 -15.61
CA GLY A 103 12.34 -9.54 -14.39
C GLY A 103 11.13 -9.54 -13.46
N ALA A 104 11.18 -10.39 -12.44
CA ALA A 104 10.22 -10.34 -11.34
C ALA A 104 10.35 -9.02 -10.58
N THR A 105 9.22 -8.35 -10.37
CA THR A 105 9.13 -7.22 -9.43
C THR A 105 8.94 -7.74 -8.02
N ALA A 106 9.54 -7.06 -7.05
CA ALA A 106 9.34 -7.33 -5.63
C ALA A 106 9.09 -6.01 -4.88
N MET A 107 8.54 -6.14 -3.67
CA MET A 107 8.38 -5.04 -2.73
C MET A 107 8.88 -5.51 -1.36
N THR A 108 9.57 -4.62 -0.67
CA THR A 108 9.89 -4.75 0.76
C THR A 108 9.26 -3.59 1.52
N GLY A 109 9.16 -3.70 2.83
CA GLY A 109 8.57 -2.63 3.61
C GLY A 109 8.62 -2.87 5.11
N LYS A 110 8.31 -1.83 5.86
CA LYS A 110 8.16 -1.85 7.32
C LYS A 110 6.80 -1.27 7.68
N LEU A 111 6.09 -1.97 8.55
CA LEU A 111 4.85 -1.54 9.17
C LEU A 111 5.13 -1.22 10.64
N TYR A 112 4.82 0.00 11.05
CA TYR A 112 5.00 0.47 12.42
C TYR A 112 3.63 0.67 13.07
N GLY A 113 3.51 0.28 14.33
CA GLY A 113 2.27 0.41 15.06
C GLY A 113 2.32 -0.25 16.42
N TYR A 114 1.19 -0.26 17.09
CA TYR A 114 1.01 -0.86 18.40
C TYR A 114 -0.36 -1.55 18.50
N ARG A 115 -0.46 -2.48 19.46
CA ARG A 115 -1.73 -3.12 19.79
C ARG A 115 -2.53 -2.22 20.73
N ALA A 116 -3.82 -2.04 20.43
CA ALA A 116 -4.76 -1.35 21.29
C ALA A 116 -5.97 -2.25 21.56
N VAL A 117 -6.59 -2.06 22.73
CA VAL A 117 -7.85 -2.72 23.07
C VAL A 117 -8.97 -1.70 22.89
N ALA A 118 -9.94 -2.02 22.04
CA ALA A 118 -11.15 -1.22 21.87
C ALA A 118 -12.27 -1.77 22.76
N ASP A 119 -13.22 -0.93 23.14
CA ASP A 119 -14.46 -1.43 23.74
C ASP A 119 -15.26 -2.27 22.72
N ALA A 120 -16.21 -3.07 23.22
CA ALA A 120 -16.96 -4.01 22.38
C ALA A 120 -17.74 -3.33 21.23
N ALA A 121 -18.30 -2.14 21.46
CA ALA A 121 -19.11 -1.44 20.47
C ALA A 121 -18.24 -0.80 19.39
N THR A 122 -17.12 -0.19 19.79
CA THR A 122 -16.11 0.38 18.91
C THR A 122 -15.47 -0.71 18.06
N PHE A 123 -15.08 -1.85 18.65
CA PHE A 123 -14.52 -2.99 17.92
C PHE A 123 -15.51 -3.53 16.87
N ALA A 124 -16.79 -3.70 17.24
CA ALA A 124 -17.82 -4.14 16.31
C ALA A 124 -18.01 -3.16 15.13
N ALA A 125 -18.00 -1.84 15.40
CA ALA A 125 -18.11 -0.83 14.36
C ALA A 125 -16.88 -0.83 13.41
N LEU A 126 -15.67 -0.95 13.95
CA LEU A 126 -14.43 -0.98 13.18
C LEU A 126 -14.37 -2.22 12.27
N THR A 127 -14.63 -3.40 12.83
CA THR A 127 -14.67 -4.65 12.06
C THR A 127 -15.74 -4.62 10.97
N GLN A 128 -16.93 -4.09 11.27
CA GLN A 128 -17.98 -3.94 10.26
C GLN A 128 -17.57 -2.98 9.14
N SER A 129 -16.97 -1.85 9.48
CA SER A 129 -16.50 -0.87 8.48
C SER A 129 -15.44 -1.45 7.57
N GLU A 130 -14.48 -2.22 8.11
CA GLU A 130 -13.45 -2.87 7.31
C GLU A 130 -14.02 -3.93 6.38
N LEU A 131 -14.93 -4.78 6.87
CA LEU A 131 -15.57 -5.81 6.05
C LEU A 131 -16.44 -5.23 4.91
N LEU A 132 -17.05 -4.06 5.14
CA LEU A 132 -17.91 -3.41 4.15
C LEU A 132 -17.13 -2.52 3.15
N SER A 133 -15.87 -2.21 3.45
CA SER A 133 -15.00 -1.39 2.59
C SER A 133 -14.34 -2.16 1.43
N ALA A 134 -14.72 -3.43 1.24
CA ALA A 134 -14.20 -4.34 0.22
C ALA A 134 -14.67 -3.98 -1.21
#